data_AF-A0A956IV78-F1
#
_entry.id   AF-A0A956IV78-F1
#
_cell.length_a   1.000
_cell.length_b   1.000
_cell.length_c   1.000
_cell.angle_alpha   90.00
_cell.angle_beta   90.00
_cell.angle_gamma   90.00
#
_symmetry.space_group_name_H-M   'P 1'
#
loop_
_entity.id
_entity.type
_entity.pdbx_description
1 polymer ?
#
loop_
_entity_poly.entity_id
_entity_poly.type
_entity_poly.pdbx_seq_one_letter_code
_entity_poly.pdbx_strand_id
1 'polypeptide(L)'
;LRLQYILVRSKEGSSLPEIDTRTVLEHTLAQGESIPAESTRDFDFRFKLPDDLDPSGDGVSYKILAAADIPKVADPTAEATLKIVEGAGGGLSLEECYERWPDLRSHDEDDLCEALHEVNLACYEERDELQVLEPILAGMIRTGSADVRRNALETWANLLDGHARKEHIKLLHELAGQRTLDRDFLREVITAAAKFAEEGALPLIKELARSPDPEVREEVATQLRFAAEDKFRGKLAVLESMLGDSVPAVRAAVVSAFSDFRDNKKLMKAVAQLAESDPSDEVQAACISTLSLCHHYGLGDLTLEVYRRHLQSPSARVRKEIGQNLQWLDEDEAAAVAGLAERLLADDDQEVRRSTAWNFVNLGEFPGLAPLIRRVADNDPDPEVRADALFGMCSVVPLGELIPLYRQRLANDPSSQTAWAVLGGARHQSEEPEARAFLQELTRWPMDDIAQAARDALE
;
A
#
# COMPACT_ATOMS: atom_id res chain seq x y z
N LEU A 1 22.53 7.88 -42.36
CA LEU A 1 23.03 7.65 -40.98
C LEU A 1 23.70 6.29 -40.95
N ARG A 2 24.91 6.20 -40.40
CA ARG A 2 25.69 4.96 -40.31
C ARG A 2 26.04 4.68 -38.86
N LEU A 3 25.83 3.45 -38.40
CA LEU A 3 26.30 2.96 -37.12
C LEU A 3 27.63 2.23 -37.34
N GLN A 4 28.68 2.70 -36.68
CA GLN A 4 30.00 2.09 -36.70
C GLN A 4 30.28 1.39 -35.37
N TYR A 5 30.74 0.15 -35.46
CA TYR A 5 31.30 -0.62 -34.36
C TYR A 5 32.82 -0.53 -34.43
N ILE A 6 33.44 -0.23 -33.29
CA ILE A 6 34.88 -0.12 -33.16
C ILE A 6 35.30 -0.98 -31.97
N LEU A 7 36.14 -1.98 -32.24
CA LEU A 7 36.74 -2.84 -31.23
C LEU A 7 38.26 -2.63 -31.22
N VAL A 8 38.78 -2.29 -30.05
CA VAL A 8 40.22 -2.07 -29.83
C VAL A 8 40.77 -3.20 -28.96
N ARG A 9 41.69 -4.00 -29.50
CA ARG A 9 42.36 -5.10 -28.77
C ARG A 9 43.84 -4.80 -28.57
N SER A 10 44.33 -5.03 -27.36
CA SER A 10 45.77 -5.03 -27.11
C SER A 10 46.40 -6.30 -27.69
N LYS A 11 47.48 -6.14 -28.44
CA LYS A 11 48.24 -7.27 -29.01
C LYS A 11 49.52 -7.47 -28.22
N GLU A 12 49.68 -8.65 -27.62
CA GLU A 12 50.85 -8.99 -26.82
C GLU A 12 52.14 -8.88 -27.67
N GLY A 13 53.10 -8.08 -27.21
CA GLY A 13 54.35 -7.80 -27.92
C GLY A 13 54.31 -6.68 -28.97
N SER A 14 53.19 -5.95 -29.12
CA SER A 14 53.05 -4.80 -30.01
C SER A 14 52.79 -3.51 -29.23
N SER A 15 53.41 -2.40 -29.63
CA SER A 15 53.11 -1.07 -29.08
C SER A 15 51.86 -0.43 -29.68
N LEU A 16 51.30 -1.02 -30.74
CA LEU A 16 50.09 -0.56 -31.41
C LEU A 16 48.94 -1.56 -31.19
N PRO A 17 47.73 -1.09 -30.82
CA PRO A 17 46.57 -1.94 -30.69
C PRO A 17 46.06 -2.40 -32.06
N GLU A 18 45.33 -3.51 -32.07
CA GLU A 18 44.53 -3.96 -33.21
C GLU A 18 43.17 -3.27 -33.14
N ILE A 19 42.77 -2.58 -34.22
CA ILE A 19 41.50 -1.86 -34.30
C ILE A 19 40.65 -2.51 -35.40
N ASP A 20 39.54 -3.11 -35.03
CA ASP A 20 38.52 -3.61 -35.95
C ASP A 20 37.40 -2.57 -36.05
N THR A 21 37.16 -2.04 -37.25
CA THR A 21 36.10 -1.06 -37.51
C THR A 21 35.14 -1.62 -38.54
N ARG A 22 33.87 -1.71 -38.18
CA ARG A 22 32.80 -2.25 -39.04
C ARG A 22 31.65 -1.27 -39.14
N THR A 23 31.11 -1.08 -40.33
CA THR A 23 29.79 -0.45 -40.48
C THR A 23 28.75 -1.52 -40.24
N VAL A 24 28.02 -1.40 -39.13
CA VAL A 24 27.05 -2.40 -38.67
C VAL A 24 25.71 -2.18 -39.35
N LEU A 25 25.35 -0.92 -39.58
CA LEU A 25 24.07 -0.55 -40.14
C LEU A 25 24.17 0.78 -40.89
N GLU A 26 23.46 0.89 -42.01
CA GLU A 26 23.30 2.12 -42.77
C GLU A 26 21.81 2.34 -43.03
N HIS A 27 21.31 3.52 -42.68
CA HIS A 27 19.90 3.88 -42.80
C HIS A 27 19.74 5.30 -43.34
N THR A 28 18.83 5.46 -44.30
CA THR A 28 18.45 6.76 -44.85
C THR A 28 17.26 7.30 -44.06
N LEU A 29 17.47 8.39 -43.31
CA LEU A 29 16.40 9.00 -42.49
C LEU A 29 15.46 9.89 -43.30
N ALA A 30 15.95 10.48 -44.40
CA ALA A 30 15.18 11.31 -45.31
C ALA A 30 15.81 11.30 -46.71
N GLN A 31 15.00 11.31 -47.76
CA GLN A 31 15.44 11.41 -49.15
C GLN A 31 14.48 12.29 -49.95
N GLY A 32 15.02 13.26 -50.71
CA GLY A 32 14.22 14.12 -51.57
C GLY A 32 13.41 15.21 -50.83
N GLU A 33 13.69 15.42 -49.56
CA GLU A 33 13.00 16.43 -48.74
C GLU A 33 13.75 17.78 -48.76
N SER A 34 13.00 18.89 -48.73
CA SER A 34 13.55 20.23 -48.59
C SER A 34 13.46 20.67 -47.13
N ILE A 35 14.62 20.95 -46.51
CA ILE A 35 14.71 21.53 -45.17
C ILE A 35 14.98 23.04 -45.35
N PRO A 36 14.07 23.94 -44.92
CA PRO A 36 14.30 25.37 -44.99
C PRO A 36 15.59 25.79 -44.27
N ALA A 37 16.27 26.80 -44.79
CA ALA A 37 17.45 27.37 -44.11
C ALA A 37 17.07 27.83 -42.68
N GLU A 38 17.98 27.59 -41.73
CA GLU A 38 17.81 27.94 -40.30
C GLU A 38 16.66 27.22 -39.57
N SER A 39 16.10 26.16 -40.15
CA SER A 39 15.12 25.30 -39.46
C SER A 39 15.79 24.08 -38.80
N THR A 40 15.21 23.63 -37.69
CA THR A 40 15.58 22.38 -37.00
C THR A 40 14.52 21.34 -37.28
N ARG A 41 14.95 20.09 -37.50
CA ARG A 41 14.06 18.95 -37.61
C ARG A 41 14.67 17.76 -36.89
N ASP A 42 13.86 17.15 -36.04
CA ASP A 42 14.24 15.98 -35.27
C ASP A 42 13.89 14.71 -36.04
N PHE A 43 14.79 13.74 -35.98
CA PHE A 43 14.61 12.42 -36.59
C PHE A 43 14.87 11.37 -35.53
N ASP A 44 13.81 10.65 -35.14
CA ASP A 44 13.94 9.50 -34.26
C ASP A 44 14.34 8.26 -35.05
N PHE A 45 15.19 7.42 -34.44
CA PHE A 45 15.58 6.14 -35.02
C PHE A 45 15.88 5.13 -33.91
N ARG A 46 15.69 3.85 -34.23
CA ARG A 46 16.01 2.71 -33.35
C ARG A 46 16.65 1.61 -34.18
N PHE A 47 17.68 0.97 -33.65
CA PHE A 47 18.36 -0.14 -34.31
C PHE A 47 18.49 -1.31 -33.35
N LYS A 48 18.34 -2.53 -33.88
CA LYS A 48 18.76 -3.75 -33.20
C LYS A 48 20.21 -4.04 -33.59
N LEU A 49 21.07 -4.30 -32.61
CA LEU A 49 22.43 -4.73 -32.88
C LEU A 49 22.42 -6.19 -33.39
N PRO A 50 23.26 -6.54 -34.39
CA PRO A 50 23.47 -7.93 -34.76
C PRO A 50 23.89 -8.78 -33.55
N ASP A 51 23.37 -10.00 -33.49
CA ASP A 51 23.53 -10.91 -32.34
C ASP A 51 25.00 -11.38 -32.15
N ASP A 52 25.88 -11.15 -33.14
CA ASP A 52 27.31 -11.50 -33.11
C ASP A 52 28.23 -10.40 -32.55
N LEU A 53 27.67 -9.24 -32.17
CA LEU A 53 28.44 -8.13 -31.58
C LEU A 53 28.34 -8.13 -30.06
N ASP A 54 29.46 -7.83 -29.41
CA ASP A 54 29.54 -7.63 -27.96
C ASP A 54 29.12 -6.19 -27.61
N PRO A 55 27.98 -5.96 -26.93
CA PRO A 55 27.46 -4.63 -26.67
C PRO A 55 28.23 -3.87 -25.56
N SER A 56 28.96 -4.58 -24.70
CA SER A 56 29.58 -4.01 -23.49
C SER A 56 31.01 -4.48 -23.22
N GLY A 57 31.61 -5.28 -24.11
CA GLY A 57 32.98 -5.75 -23.99
C GLY A 57 34.02 -4.65 -23.83
N ASP A 58 35.07 -4.94 -23.06
CA ASP A 58 36.21 -4.04 -22.88
C ASP A 58 36.84 -3.66 -24.23
N GLY A 59 36.93 -2.35 -24.49
CA GLY A 59 37.47 -1.81 -25.74
C GLY A 59 36.47 -1.72 -26.90
N VAL A 60 35.18 -1.99 -26.66
CA VAL A 60 34.10 -1.74 -27.63
C VAL A 60 33.60 -0.30 -27.52
N SER A 61 33.38 0.33 -28.67
CA SER A 61 32.63 1.58 -28.76
C SER A 61 31.75 1.62 -30.01
N TYR A 62 30.62 2.31 -29.90
CA TYR A 62 29.69 2.52 -31.00
C TYR A 62 29.66 4.00 -31.35
N LYS A 63 29.67 4.31 -32.65
CA LYS A 63 29.57 5.67 -33.17
C LYS A 63 28.45 5.79 -34.18
N ILE A 64 27.69 6.86 -34.09
CA ILE A 64 26.79 7.27 -35.16
C ILE A 64 27.48 8.32 -36.01
N LEU A 65 27.52 8.07 -37.31
CA LEU A 65 27.90 9.03 -38.32
C LEU A 65 26.64 9.47 -39.08
N ALA A 66 26.25 10.73 -38.90
CA ALA A 66 25.27 11.38 -39.75
C ALA A 66 26.01 12.02 -40.93
N ALA A 67 25.52 11.77 -42.14
CA ALA A 67 26.02 12.39 -43.37
C ALA A 67 24.81 12.88 -44.16
N ALA A 68 24.92 14.08 -44.73
CA ALA A 68 23.94 14.63 -45.64
C ALA A 68 24.56 14.82 -47.04
N ASP A 69 23.76 14.70 -48.08
CA ASP A 69 24.19 15.07 -49.43
C ASP A 69 23.61 16.46 -49.75
N ILE A 70 24.38 17.50 -49.42
CA ILE A 70 23.96 18.90 -49.60
C ILE A 70 24.74 19.48 -50.79
N PRO A 71 24.07 19.92 -51.86
CA PRO A 71 24.74 20.49 -53.02
C PRO A 71 25.68 21.63 -52.63
N LYS A 72 26.95 21.53 -53.08
CA LYS A 72 28.02 22.52 -52.87
C LYS A 72 28.57 22.62 -51.43
N VAL A 73 28.21 21.69 -50.53
CA VAL A 73 28.83 21.57 -49.21
C VAL A 73 29.79 20.38 -49.23
N ALA A 74 31.06 20.61 -48.88
CA ALA A 74 32.04 19.54 -48.77
C ALA A 74 31.88 18.82 -47.42
N ASP A 75 31.67 17.50 -47.48
CA ASP A 75 31.63 16.57 -46.34
C ASP A 75 30.79 17.02 -45.11
N PRO A 76 29.48 17.32 -45.26
CA PRO A 76 28.64 17.66 -44.11
C PRO A 76 28.35 16.39 -43.29
N THR A 77 29.27 16.08 -42.38
CA THR A 77 29.18 14.93 -41.48
C THR A 77 29.23 15.38 -40.02
N ALA A 78 28.53 14.64 -39.17
CA ALA A 78 28.59 14.79 -37.72
C ALA A 78 28.73 13.40 -37.08
N GLU A 79 29.54 13.31 -36.02
CA GLU A 79 29.73 12.09 -35.25
C GLU A 79 29.28 12.24 -33.80
N ALA A 80 28.72 11.17 -33.25
CA ALA A 80 28.41 11.06 -31.82
C ALA A 80 28.77 9.66 -31.32
N THR A 81 29.47 9.58 -30.18
CA THR A 81 29.73 8.31 -29.49
C THR A 81 28.50 7.90 -28.71
N LEU A 82 28.06 6.66 -28.89
CA LEU A 82 26.96 6.10 -28.12
C LEU A 82 27.50 5.42 -26.87
N LYS A 83 26.81 5.64 -25.75
CA LYS A 83 26.92 4.77 -24.58
C LYS A 83 25.81 3.73 -24.71
N ILE A 84 26.18 2.46 -24.89
CA ILE A 84 25.21 1.39 -24.73
C ILE A 84 24.86 1.31 -23.25
N VAL A 85 23.58 1.44 -22.97
CA VAL A 85 23.00 1.09 -21.67
C VAL A 85 22.45 -0.30 -21.87
N GLU A 86 22.97 -1.28 -21.14
CA GLU A 86 22.33 -2.59 -21.05
C GLU A 86 20.94 -2.36 -20.48
N GLY A 87 19.92 -2.38 -21.34
CA GLY A 87 18.55 -2.59 -20.88
C GLY A 87 18.49 -4.03 -20.38
N ALA A 88 18.07 -4.23 -19.15
CA ALA A 88 17.80 -5.56 -18.61
C ALA A 88 17.01 -6.36 -19.65
N GLY A 89 17.62 -7.42 -20.18
CA GLY A 89 16.99 -8.26 -21.19
C GLY A 89 15.75 -8.92 -20.58
N GLY A 90 14.59 -8.71 -21.21
CA GLY A 90 13.36 -9.45 -20.89
C GLY A 90 12.06 -8.66 -20.86
N GLY A 91 12.09 -7.32 -20.89
CA GLY A 91 10.85 -6.54 -20.79
C GLY A 91 9.96 -6.53 -22.04
N LEU A 92 8.66 -6.32 -21.83
CA LEU A 92 7.68 -6.19 -22.90
C LEU A 92 8.02 -4.97 -23.77
N SER A 93 7.79 -5.11 -25.07
CA SER A 93 7.71 -3.97 -25.96
C SER A 93 6.41 -3.21 -25.74
N LEU A 94 6.38 -1.97 -26.23
CA LEU A 94 5.18 -1.15 -26.10
C LEU A 94 3.98 -1.72 -26.89
N GLU A 95 4.22 -2.32 -28.05
CA GLU A 95 3.12 -2.96 -28.81
C GLU A 95 2.59 -4.19 -28.08
N GLU A 96 3.46 -4.99 -27.45
CA GLU A 96 2.99 -6.12 -26.62
C GLU A 96 2.17 -5.63 -25.42
N CYS A 97 2.55 -4.51 -24.79
CA CYS A 97 1.74 -3.90 -23.75
C CYS A 97 0.36 -3.45 -24.29
N TYR A 98 0.30 -2.85 -25.48
CA TYR A 98 -0.97 -2.45 -26.07
C TYR A 98 -1.79 -3.60 -26.64
N GLU A 99 -1.19 -4.73 -26.98
CA GLU A 99 -1.93 -5.95 -27.33
C GLU A 99 -2.58 -6.55 -26.09
N ARG A 100 -1.91 -6.46 -24.93
CA ARG A 100 -2.42 -6.93 -23.64
C ARG A 100 -3.47 -5.98 -23.05
N TRP A 101 -3.21 -4.68 -23.11
CA TRP A 101 -4.11 -3.61 -22.62
C TRP A 101 -4.43 -2.63 -23.75
N PRO A 102 -5.32 -3.01 -24.68
CA PRO A 102 -5.65 -2.18 -25.85
C PRO A 102 -6.21 -0.82 -25.46
N ASP A 103 -6.92 -0.75 -24.34
CA ASP A 103 -7.62 0.45 -23.87
C ASP A 103 -6.69 1.51 -23.26
N LEU A 104 -5.38 1.21 -23.11
CA LEU A 104 -4.36 2.26 -22.89
C LEU A 104 -4.30 3.28 -24.05
N ARG A 105 -4.86 2.93 -25.22
CA ARG A 105 -5.02 3.82 -26.38
C ARG A 105 -6.45 4.37 -26.52
N SER A 106 -7.35 4.05 -25.59
CA SER A 106 -8.74 4.52 -25.65
C SER A 106 -8.82 6.03 -25.48
N HIS A 107 -9.82 6.61 -26.14
CA HIS A 107 -10.24 8.00 -25.90
C HIS A 107 -11.41 8.09 -24.93
N ASP A 108 -12.00 6.94 -24.58
CA ASP A 108 -12.98 6.84 -23.52
C ASP A 108 -12.25 6.84 -22.17
N GLU A 109 -12.74 7.65 -21.24
CA GLU A 109 -12.09 7.85 -19.95
C GLU A 109 -12.24 6.63 -19.03
N ASP A 110 -13.40 5.96 -19.08
CA ASP A 110 -13.70 4.81 -18.24
C ASP A 110 -12.83 3.62 -18.67
N ASP A 111 -12.80 3.33 -19.98
CA ASP A 111 -11.96 2.28 -20.56
C ASP A 111 -10.47 2.52 -20.25
N LEU A 112 -10.01 3.76 -20.37
CA LEU A 112 -8.61 4.10 -20.08
C LEU A 112 -8.28 3.94 -18.59
N CYS A 113 -9.19 4.33 -17.69
CA CYS A 113 -9.00 4.15 -16.25
C CYS A 113 -9.01 2.68 -15.85
N GLU A 114 -9.87 1.86 -16.44
CA GLU A 114 -9.88 0.40 -16.24
C GLU A 114 -8.55 -0.22 -16.70
N ALA A 115 -8.06 0.16 -17.89
CA ALA A 115 -6.76 -0.30 -18.38
C ALA A 115 -5.59 0.11 -17.45
N LEU A 116 -5.59 1.35 -16.95
CA LEU A 116 -4.58 1.82 -16.00
C LEU A 116 -4.63 1.02 -14.69
N HIS A 117 -5.82 0.65 -14.22
CA HIS A 117 -5.99 -0.20 -13.05
C HIS A 117 -5.46 -1.61 -13.30
N GLU A 118 -5.72 -2.22 -14.45
CA GLU A 118 -5.18 -3.54 -14.79
C GLU A 118 -3.64 -3.53 -14.87
N VAL A 119 -3.06 -2.48 -15.47
CA VAL A 119 -1.59 -2.30 -15.48
C VAL A 119 -1.05 -2.11 -14.06
N ASN A 120 -1.77 -1.36 -13.21
CA ASN A 120 -1.40 -1.18 -11.81
C ASN A 120 -1.32 -2.51 -11.06
N LEU A 121 -2.29 -3.40 -11.28
CA LEU A 121 -2.29 -4.75 -10.71
C LEU A 121 -1.15 -5.60 -11.28
N ALA A 122 -0.85 -5.48 -12.58
CA ALA A 122 0.27 -6.21 -13.18
C ALA A 122 1.64 -5.77 -12.64
N CYS A 123 1.78 -4.52 -12.18
CA CYS A 123 3.01 -4.04 -11.55
C CYS A 123 3.40 -4.82 -10.28
N TYR A 124 2.50 -5.58 -9.64
CA TYR A 124 2.89 -6.42 -8.50
C TYR A 124 3.69 -7.67 -8.90
N GLU A 125 3.55 -8.14 -10.13
CA GLU A 125 4.17 -9.40 -10.58
C GLU A 125 5.28 -9.18 -11.63
N GLU A 126 5.09 -8.22 -12.53
CA GLU A 126 5.91 -8.05 -13.74
C GLU A 126 6.42 -6.61 -13.92
N ARG A 127 6.58 -5.86 -12.82
CA ARG A 127 7.04 -4.45 -12.81
C ARG A 127 8.23 -4.17 -13.72
N ASP A 128 9.25 -5.02 -13.67
CA ASP A 128 10.50 -4.82 -14.41
C ASP A 128 10.29 -4.96 -15.92
N GLU A 129 9.28 -5.74 -16.33
CA GLU A 129 8.91 -5.93 -17.73
C GLU A 129 8.10 -4.75 -18.30
N LEU A 130 7.43 -4.00 -17.44
CA LEU A 130 6.51 -2.93 -17.80
C LEU A 130 7.15 -1.54 -17.86
N GLN A 131 8.46 -1.42 -17.61
CA GLN A 131 9.17 -0.13 -17.57
C GLN A 131 9.01 0.70 -18.87
N VAL A 132 8.69 0.06 -19.99
CA VAL A 132 8.40 0.72 -21.28
C VAL A 132 7.18 1.67 -21.20
N LEU A 133 6.27 1.47 -20.24
CA LEU A 133 5.07 2.28 -20.04
C LEU A 133 5.34 3.61 -19.33
N GLU A 134 6.49 3.78 -18.67
CA GLU A 134 6.81 4.98 -17.88
C GLU A 134 6.54 6.29 -18.63
N PRO A 135 7.02 6.50 -19.87
CA PRO A 135 6.84 7.78 -20.56
C PRO A 135 5.38 8.08 -20.89
N ILE A 136 4.57 7.05 -21.12
CA ILE A 136 3.15 7.16 -21.47
C ILE A 136 2.36 7.59 -20.23
N LEU A 137 2.59 6.90 -19.11
CA LEU A 137 1.99 7.25 -17.83
C LEU A 137 2.37 8.67 -17.42
N ALA A 138 3.66 9.04 -17.56
CA ALA A 138 4.12 10.40 -17.32
C ALA A 138 3.45 11.44 -18.24
N GLY A 139 3.11 11.07 -19.48
CA GLY A 139 2.30 11.89 -20.38
C GLY A 139 0.88 12.09 -19.85
N MET A 140 0.20 11.00 -19.49
CA MET A 140 -1.16 10.99 -18.95
C MET A 140 -1.28 11.81 -17.66
N ILE A 141 -0.29 11.72 -16.76
CA ILE A 141 -0.21 12.52 -15.53
C ILE A 141 -0.20 14.05 -15.82
N ARG A 142 0.38 14.46 -16.94
CA ARG A 142 0.50 15.89 -17.31
C ARG A 142 -0.71 16.42 -18.06
N THR A 143 -1.37 15.60 -18.89
CA THR A 143 -2.37 16.07 -19.85
C THR A 143 -3.75 15.45 -19.70
N GLY A 144 -3.89 14.39 -18.90
CA GLY A 144 -5.17 13.69 -18.70
C GLY A 144 -6.20 14.53 -17.94
N SER A 145 -7.44 14.01 -17.88
CA SER A 145 -8.46 14.48 -16.95
C SER A 145 -8.08 14.18 -15.50
N ALA A 146 -8.87 14.65 -14.53
CA ALA A 146 -8.56 14.44 -13.11
C ALA A 146 -8.43 12.94 -12.76
N ASP A 147 -9.37 12.12 -13.21
CA ASP A 147 -9.38 10.68 -12.93
C ASP A 147 -8.26 9.95 -13.67
N VAL A 148 -8.01 10.26 -14.95
CA VAL A 148 -6.87 9.69 -15.70
C VAL A 148 -5.54 10.05 -15.05
N ARG A 149 -5.36 11.32 -14.64
CA ARG A 149 -4.12 11.76 -13.98
C ARG A 149 -3.88 11.01 -12.69
N ARG A 150 -4.93 10.81 -11.87
CA ARG A 150 -4.84 10.10 -10.60
C ARG A 150 -4.44 8.63 -10.81
N ASN A 151 -5.19 7.91 -11.66
CA ASN A 151 -4.90 6.51 -11.96
C ASN A 151 -3.51 6.36 -12.59
N ALA A 152 -3.14 7.22 -13.54
CA ALA A 152 -1.82 7.17 -14.16
C ALA A 152 -0.69 7.45 -13.16
N LEU A 153 -0.88 8.35 -12.18
CA LEU A 153 0.11 8.63 -11.14
C LEU A 153 0.26 7.44 -10.18
N GLU A 154 -0.83 6.80 -9.79
CA GLU A 154 -0.79 5.59 -8.96
C GLU A 154 -0.04 4.46 -9.67
N THR A 155 -0.44 4.15 -10.91
CA THR A 155 0.21 3.12 -11.74
C THR A 155 1.69 3.44 -11.96
N TRP A 156 2.02 4.71 -12.26
CA TRP A 156 3.40 5.16 -12.44
C TRP A 156 4.23 5.05 -11.16
N ALA A 157 3.63 5.35 -10.00
CA ALA A 157 4.29 5.20 -8.71
C ALA A 157 4.61 3.74 -8.39
N ASN A 158 3.68 2.82 -8.65
CA ASN A 158 3.91 1.38 -8.48
C ASN A 158 4.92 0.82 -9.48
N LEU A 159 4.84 1.25 -10.75
CA LEU A 159 5.77 0.86 -11.78
C LEU A 159 7.21 1.23 -11.43
N LEU A 160 7.42 2.40 -10.81
CA LEU A 160 8.73 2.95 -10.54
C LEU A 160 9.24 2.74 -9.13
N ASP A 161 8.49 2.06 -8.26
CA ASP A 161 8.92 1.78 -6.90
C ASP A 161 10.24 0.98 -6.91
N GLY A 162 11.28 1.52 -6.27
CA GLY A 162 12.65 0.98 -6.32
C GLY A 162 13.45 1.29 -7.61
N HIS A 163 12.86 2.05 -8.55
CA HIS A 163 13.46 2.47 -9.82
C HIS A 163 13.36 3.99 -10.10
N ALA A 164 12.99 4.80 -9.10
CA ALA A 164 12.80 6.23 -9.30
C ALA A 164 14.12 6.97 -9.57
N ARG A 165 14.09 7.87 -10.56
CA ARG A 165 15.22 8.69 -10.99
C ARG A 165 15.00 10.15 -10.68
N LYS A 166 16.05 10.98 -10.80
CA LYS A 166 16.01 12.42 -10.47
C LYS A 166 14.91 13.17 -11.23
N GLU A 167 14.66 12.80 -12.48
CA GLU A 167 13.60 13.33 -13.32
C GLU A 167 12.19 12.98 -12.79
N HIS A 168 12.01 11.79 -12.23
CA HIS A 168 10.76 11.36 -11.60
C HIS A 168 10.51 12.17 -10.32
N ILE A 169 11.55 12.35 -9.50
CA ILE A 169 11.47 13.20 -8.29
C ILE A 169 11.17 14.66 -8.65
N LYS A 170 11.78 15.16 -9.73
CA LYS A 170 11.50 16.51 -10.24
C LYS A 170 10.04 16.66 -10.65
N LEU A 171 9.47 15.65 -11.34
CA LEU A 171 8.04 15.66 -11.69
C LEU A 171 7.17 15.73 -10.42
N LEU A 172 7.46 14.97 -9.37
CA LEU A 172 6.71 15.04 -8.12
C LEU A 172 6.77 16.43 -7.48
N HIS A 173 7.93 17.09 -7.48
CA HIS A 173 8.03 18.49 -7.03
C HIS A 173 7.19 19.45 -7.90
N GLU A 174 7.22 19.29 -9.22
CA GLU A 174 6.42 20.09 -10.15
C GLU A 174 4.92 19.89 -9.91
N LEU A 175 4.49 18.65 -9.67
CA LEU A 175 3.10 18.32 -9.34
C LEU A 175 2.69 18.91 -8.00
N ALA A 176 3.46 18.68 -6.92
CA ALA A 176 3.16 19.18 -5.58
C ALA A 176 3.07 20.72 -5.51
N GLY A 177 3.79 21.43 -6.37
CA GLY A 177 3.78 22.90 -6.44
C GLY A 177 2.54 23.51 -7.14
N GLN A 178 1.67 22.69 -7.73
CA GLN A 178 0.48 23.18 -8.45
C GLN A 178 -0.57 23.71 -7.46
N ARG A 179 -0.97 24.98 -7.62
CA ARG A 179 -1.91 25.66 -6.71
C ARG A 179 -3.37 25.21 -6.82
N THR A 180 -3.71 24.47 -7.86
CA THR A 180 -5.09 24.06 -8.19
C THR A 180 -5.27 22.55 -8.13
N LEU A 181 -4.39 21.85 -7.42
CA LEU A 181 -4.56 20.41 -7.22
C LEU A 181 -5.82 20.15 -6.41
N ASP A 182 -6.63 19.21 -6.87
CA ASP A 182 -7.62 18.59 -6.00
C ASP A 182 -6.94 17.74 -4.92
N ARG A 183 -7.70 17.43 -3.86
CA ARG A 183 -7.17 16.75 -2.66
C ARG A 183 -6.75 15.32 -2.96
N ASP A 184 -7.52 14.61 -3.77
CA ASP A 184 -7.27 13.20 -4.08
C ASP A 184 -5.99 13.06 -4.91
N PHE A 185 -5.76 13.96 -5.86
CA PHE A 185 -4.52 13.99 -6.63
C PHE A 185 -3.31 14.38 -5.77
N LEU A 186 -3.44 15.34 -4.85
CA LEU A 186 -2.36 15.68 -3.92
C LEU A 186 -2.00 14.49 -3.03
N ARG A 187 -3.00 13.72 -2.57
CA ARG A 187 -2.76 12.47 -1.84
C ARG A 187 -1.90 11.52 -2.68
N GLU A 188 -2.24 11.29 -3.94
CA GLU A 188 -1.43 10.40 -4.80
C GLU A 188 0.00 10.91 -5.03
N VAL A 189 0.20 12.24 -5.09
CA VAL A 189 1.56 12.82 -5.13
C VAL A 189 2.33 12.51 -3.84
N ILE A 190 1.68 12.58 -2.68
CA ILE A 190 2.28 12.24 -1.38
C ILE A 190 2.58 10.73 -1.32
N THR A 191 1.66 9.87 -1.77
CA THR A 191 1.84 8.42 -1.88
C THR A 191 3.07 8.08 -2.71
N ALA A 192 3.19 8.65 -3.91
CA ALA A 192 4.34 8.45 -4.80
C ALA A 192 5.64 8.96 -4.16
N ALA A 193 5.61 10.14 -3.52
CA ALA A 193 6.77 10.68 -2.81
C ALA A 193 7.19 9.82 -1.61
N ALA A 194 6.25 9.15 -0.95
CA ALA A 194 6.52 8.27 0.18
C ALA A 194 7.22 6.98 -0.30
N LYS A 195 6.75 6.37 -1.40
CA LYS A 195 7.41 5.24 -2.06
C LYS A 195 8.84 5.58 -2.46
N PHE A 196 9.03 6.71 -3.12
CA PHE A 196 10.35 7.12 -3.63
C PHE A 196 11.26 7.79 -2.58
N ALA A 197 10.93 7.68 -1.28
CA ALA A 197 11.61 8.45 -0.25
C ALA A 197 13.12 8.14 -0.17
N GLU A 198 13.50 6.85 -0.24
CA GLU A 198 14.92 6.42 -0.29
C GLU A 198 15.61 6.83 -1.58
N GLU A 199 14.86 6.93 -2.66
CA GLU A 199 15.33 7.18 -4.02
C GLU A 199 15.54 8.68 -4.30
N GLY A 200 15.22 9.52 -3.31
CA GLY A 200 15.51 10.94 -3.34
C GLY A 200 14.30 11.84 -3.12
N ALA A 201 13.09 11.30 -2.91
CA ALA A 201 11.91 12.10 -2.60
C ALA A 201 11.83 12.57 -1.13
N LEU A 202 12.70 12.08 -0.23
CA LEU A 202 12.70 12.49 1.18
C LEU A 202 12.73 14.01 1.43
N PRO A 203 13.44 14.85 0.65
CA PRO A 203 13.35 16.30 0.78
C PRO A 203 11.94 16.85 0.53
N LEU A 204 11.22 16.33 -0.47
CA LEU A 204 9.82 16.68 -0.75
C LEU A 204 8.92 16.27 0.43
N ILE A 205 9.08 15.06 0.94
CA ILE A 205 8.36 14.60 2.14
C ILE A 205 8.60 15.53 3.34
N LYS A 206 9.84 15.97 3.57
CA LYS A 206 10.18 16.93 4.63
C LYS A 206 9.56 18.30 4.44
N GLU A 207 9.39 18.74 3.20
CA GLU A 207 8.70 19.98 2.87
C GLU A 207 7.20 19.86 3.16
N LEU A 208 6.57 18.80 2.66
CA LEU A 208 5.13 18.53 2.84
C LEU A 208 4.77 18.28 4.31
N ALA A 209 5.64 17.64 5.09
CA ALA A 209 5.51 17.49 6.54
C ALA A 209 5.47 18.83 7.31
N ARG A 210 5.86 19.94 6.67
CA ARG A 210 5.81 21.31 7.23
C ARG A 210 4.78 22.18 6.51
N SER A 211 3.92 21.58 5.69
CA SER A 211 2.84 22.29 5.01
C SER A 211 2.01 23.09 6.02
N PRO A 212 1.57 24.32 5.69
CA PRO A 212 0.63 25.04 6.53
C PRO A 212 -0.71 24.32 6.66
N ASP A 213 -1.06 23.48 5.67
CA ASP A 213 -2.29 22.69 5.66
C ASP A 213 -2.13 21.43 6.54
N PRO A 214 -2.90 21.28 7.62
CA PRO A 214 -2.84 20.10 8.48
C PRO A 214 -3.25 18.81 7.78
N GLU A 215 -4.16 18.85 6.79
CA GLU A 215 -4.57 17.66 6.06
C GLU A 215 -3.38 17.09 5.27
N VAL A 216 -2.55 17.95 4.66
CA VAL A 216 -1.32 17.53 3.97
C VAL A 216 -0.32 16.90 4.94
N ARG A 217 -0.18 17.45 6.15
CA ARG A 217 0.74 16.90 7.16
C ARG A 217 0.25 15.56 7.69
N GLU A 218 -1.05 15.41 7.92
CA GLU A 218 -1.67 14.15 8.29
C GLU A 218 -1.44 13.09 7.20
N GLU A 219 -1.71 13.45 5.95
CA GLU A 219 -1.53 12.56 4.80
C GLU A 219 -0.07 12.11 4.66
N VAL A 220 0.91 12.99 4.89
CA VAL A 220 2.32 12.61 4.91
C VAL A 220 2.61 11.53 5.97
N ALA A 221 2.08 11.69 7.19
CA ALA A 221 2.29 10.69 8.23
C ALA A 221 1.59 9.36 7.90
N THR A 222 0.38 9.42 7.33
CA THR A 222 -0.38 8.25 6.87
C THR A 222 0.33 7.50 5.74
N GLN A 223 0.81 8.19 4.71
CA GLN A 223 1.51 7.56 3.60
C GLN A 223 2.90 7.06 3.97
N LEU A 224 3.56 7.69 4.94
CA LEU A 224 4.79 7.13 5.52
C LEU A 224 4.54 5.79 6.21
N ARG A 225 3.33 5.53 6.74
CA ARG A 225 2.96 4.23 7.32
C ARG A 225 2.63 3.19 6.25
N PHE A 226 1.82 3.56 5.26
CA PHE A 226 1.21 2.57 4.34
C PHE A 226 1.91 2.41 2.99
N ALA A 227 2.56 3.45 2.49
CA ALA A 227 3.12 3.46 1.14
C ALA A 227 4.65 3.43 1.11
N ALA A 228 5.32 4.01 2.10
CA ALA A 228 6.76 3.93 2.18
C ALA A 228 7.23 2.55 2.66
N GLU A 229 8.45 2.16 2.29
CA GLU A 229 9.10 0.99 2.90
C GLU A 229 9.06 1.05 4.44
N ASP A 230 8.86 -0.11 5.08
CA ASP A 230 8.72 -0.24 6.54
C ASP A 230 9.78 0.57 7.29
N LYS A 231 11.05 0.42 6.89
CA LYS A 231 12.19 1.07 7.53
C LYS A 231 13.16 1.62 6.50
N PHE A 232 13.13 2.94 6.38
CA PHE A 232 13.98 3.65 5.45
C PHE A 232 14.77 4.77 6.14
N ARG A 233 15.93 5.15 5.60
CA ARG A 233 16.80 6.16 6.25
C ARG A 233 16.15 7.54 6.24
N GLY A 234 15.57 7.91 7.38
CA GLY A 234 15.02 9.24 7.62
C GLY A 234 13.53 9.26 7.95
N LYS A 235 12.80 8.16 7.73
CA LYS A 235 11.38 8.01 8.09
C LYS A 235 11.12 8.41 9.54
N LEU A 236 11.83 7.76 10.47
CA LEU A 236 11.69 8.04 11.91
C LEU A 236 11.96 9.51 12.24
N ALA A 237 12.99 10.13 11.64
CA ALA A 237 13.33 11.53 11.91
C ALA A 237 12.26 12.52 11.40
N VAL A 238 11.58 12.20 10.29
CA VAL A 238 10.44 12.99 9.80
C VAL A 238 9.27 12.87 10.78
N LEU A 239 8.89 11.65 11.14
CA LEU A 239 7.80 11.37 12.07
C LEU A 239 8.05 12.01 13.45
N GLU A 240 9.24 11.86 14.01
CA GLU A 240 9.64 12.49 15.29
C GLU A 240 9.51 14.02 15.24
N SER A 241 9.80 14.65 14.09
CA SER A 241 9.66 16.11 13.93
C SER A 241 8.20 16.58 13.93
N MET A 242 7.25 15.69 13.66
CA MET A 242 5.82 15.97 13.58
C MET A 242 5.07 15.62 14.88
N LEU A 243 5.72 14.99 15.87
CA LEU A 243 5.10 14.67 17.16
C LEU A 243 4.63 15.91 17.95
N GLY A 244 5.22 17.06 17.69
CA GLY A 244 4.82 18.34 18.30
C GLY A 244 3.73 19.09 17.55
N ASP A 245 3.07 18.47 16.55
CA ASP A 245 2.07 19.16 15.74
C ASP A 245 0.92 19.72 16.58
N SER A 246 0.46 20.92 16.24
CA SER A 246 -0.69 21.55 16.90
C SER A 246 -2.01 20.78 16.71
N VAL A 247 -2.14 20.03 15.62
CA VAL A 247 -3.36 19.31 15.25
C VAL A 247 -3.28 17.86 15.73
N PRO A 248 -4.24 17.39 16.57
CA PRO A 248 -4.22 16.04 17.10
C PRO A 248 -4.24 14.93 16.04
N ALA A 249 -5.00 15.09 14.95
CA ALA A 249 -5.06 14.11 13.88
C ALA A 249 -3.68 13.84 13.25
N VAL A 250 -2.88 14.90 13.02
CA VAL A 250 -1.50 14.77 12.55
C VAL A 250 -0.65 13.99 13.56
N ARG A 251 -0.74 14.32 14.85
CA ARG A 251 0.01 13.59 15.90
C ARG A 251 -0.41 12.12 15.99
N ALA A 252 -1.71 11.83 15.87
CA ALA A 252 -2.23 10.47 15.90
C ALA A 252 -1.73 9.65 14.70
N ALA A 253 -1.77 10.21 13.49
CA ALA A 253 -1.21 9.58 12.29
C ALA A 253 0.30 9.28 12.45
N VAL A 254 1.06 10.21 13.04
CA VAL A 254 2.49 10.00 13.37
C VAL A 254 2.67 8.84 14.35
N VAL A 255 1.89 8.79 15.43
CA VAL A 255 1.96 7.71 16.41
C VAL A 255 1.59 6.38 15.78
N SER A 256 0.57 6.35 14.92
CA SER A 256 0.21 5.15 14.17
C SER A 256 1.34 4.68 13.26
N ALA A 257 2.06 5.58 12.59
CA ALA A 257 3.22 5.24 11.76
C ALA A 257 4.40 4.67 12.57
N PHE A 258 4.42 4.80 13.91
CA PHE A 258 5.39 4.12 14.75
C PHE A 258 5.16 2.61 14.90
N SER A 259 4.06 2.07 14.36
CA SER A 259 3.82 0.62 14.26
C SER A 259 4.97 -0.14 13.59
N ASP A 260 5.68 0.52 12.69
CA ASP A 260 6.78 -0.09 11.90
C ASP A 260 8.07 -0.16 12.72
N PHE A 261 8.09 0.48 13.89
CA PHE A 261 9.24 0.60 14.78
C PHE A 261 8.99 -0.02 16.17
N ARG A 262 8.11 -1.03 16.27
CA ARG A 262 7.80 -1.71 17.54
C ARG A 262 8.99 -2.39 18.21
N ASP A 263 10.02 -2.74 17.44
CA ASP A 263 11.31 -3.23 17.93
C ASP A 263 12.16 -2.15 18.62
N ASN A 264 11.89 -0.87 18.36
CA ASN A 264 12.56 0.25 19.02
C ASN A 264 11.98 0.48 20.42
N LYS A 265 12.53 -0.22 21.42
CA LYS A 265 12.08 -0.15 22.82
C LYS A 265 12.08 1.25 23.42
N LYS A 266 13.01 2.12 23.01
CA LYS A 266 13.05 3.50 23.52
C LYS A 266 11.87 4.30 22.98
N LEU A 267 11.56 4.14 21.69
CA LEU A 267 10.41 4.78 21.05
C LEU A 267 9.09 4.28 21.64
N MET A 268 8.93 2.96 21.82
CA MET A 268 7.69 2.42 22.42
C MET A 268 7.46 2.89 23.85
N LYS A 269 8.53 3.08 24.64
CA LYS A 269 8.42 3.74 25.96
C LYS A 269 8.00 5.20 25.85
N ALA A 270 8.44 5.92 24.83
CA ALA A 270 7.98 7.29 24.56
C ALA A 270 6.51 7.32 24.12
N VAL A 271 6.06 6.36 23.30
CA VAL A 271 4.65 6.18 22.92
C VAL A 271 3.79 5.91 24.17
N ALA A 272 4.24 5.05 25.08
CA ALA A 272 3.56 4.81 26.35
C ALA A 272 3.43 6.08 27.21
N GLN A 273 4.48 6.91 27.27
CA GLN A 273 4.43 8.20 27.98
C GLN A 273 3.50 9.20 27.27
N LEU A 274 3.43 9.18 25.94
CA LEU A 274 2.54 10.03 25.17
C LEU A 274 1.08 9.66 25.40
N ALA A 275 0.76 8.37 25.55
CA ALA A 275 -0.57 7.91 25.94
C ALA A 275 -1.05 8.56 27.26
N GLU A 276 -0.14 8.83 28.20
CA GLU A 276 -0.48 9.46 29.47
C GLU A 276 -0.56 10.98 29.40
N SER A 277 0.23 11.62 28.53
CA SER A 277 0.50 13.06 28.58
C SER A 277 -0.12 13.88 27.46
N ASP A 278 -0.47 13.27 26.31
CA ASP A 278 -1.15 14.00 25.23
C ASP A 278 -2.58 14.39 25.66
N PRO A 279 -3.01 15.65 25.46
CA PRO A 279 -4.35 16.07 25.84
C PRO A 279 -5.47 15.50 24.95
N SER A 280 -5.14 14.99 23.76
CA SER A 280 -6.13 14.46 22.81
C SER A 280 -6.35 12.97 23.01
N ASP A 281 -7.59 12.57 23.22
CA ASP A 281 -7.97 11.17 23.33
C ASP A 281 -7.77 10.37 22.03
N GLU A 282 -7.78 11.04 20.88
CA GLU A 282 -7.41 10.47 19.59
C GLU A 282 -5.94 10.05 19.55
N VAL A 283 -5.04 10.88 20.07
CA VAL A 283 -3.61 10.55 20.13
C VAL A 283 -3.37 9.45 21.15
N GLN A 284 -4.05 9.52 22.31
CA GLN A 284 -3.99 8.47 23.32
C GLN A 284 -4.45 7.12 22.76
N ALA A 285 -5.56 7.08 22.02
CA ALA A 285 -6.04 5.88 21.35
C ALA A 285 -5.02 5.37 20.30
N ALA A 286 -4.44 6.26 19.49
CA ALA A 286 -3.37 5.87 18.57
C ALA A 286 -2.18 5.24 19.32
N CYS A 287 -1.82 5.74 20.51
CA CYS A 287 -0.78 5.11 21.34
C CYS A 287 -1.19 3.71 21.82
N ILE A 288 -2.43 3.51 22.27
CA ILE A 288 -2.96 2.19 22.64
C ILE A 288 -2.81 1.22 21.46
N SER A 289 -3.29 1.62 20.29
CA SER A 289 -3.20 0.82 19.06
C SER A 289 -1.76 0.51 18.66
N THR A 290 -0.85 1.49 18.69
CA THR A 290 0.57 1.29 18.32
C THR A 290 1.29 0.31 19.25
N LEU A 291 0.92 0.27 20.53
CA LEU A 291 1.50 -0.64 21.52
C LEU A 291 0.97 -2.08 21.42
N SER A 292 -0.05 -2.34 20.59
CA SER A 292 -0.43 -3.70 20.20
C SER A 292 0.77 -4.43 19.58
N LEU A 293 0.83 -5.77 19.73
CA LEU A 293 1.90 -6.62 19.20
C LEU A 293 3.32 -6.33 19.73
N CYS A 294 3.50 -5.38 20.66
CA CYS A 294 4.81 -5.10 21.25
C CYS A 294 5.37 -6.28 22.10
N HIS A 295 4.53 -7.25 22.47
CA HIS A 295 4.96 -8.46 23.17
C HIS A 295 5.98 -9.27 22.36
N HIS A 296 5.87 -9.32 21.01
CA HIS A 296 6.87 -9.94 20.12
C HIS A 296 8.29 -9.35 20.26
N TYR A 297 8.41 -8.15 20.86
CA TYR A 297 9.68 -7.47 21.10
C TYR A 297 10.05 -7.39 22.59
N GLY A 298 9.39 -8.19 23.43
CA GLY A 298 9.61 -8.24 24.87
C GLY A 298 9.16 -6.98 25.60
N LEU A 299 8.02 -6.41 25.18
CA LEU A 299 7.38 -5.24 25.78
C LEU A 299 5.91 -5.52 26.19
N GLY A 300 5.51 -6.79 26.35
CA GLY A 300 4.15 -7.17 26.77
C GLY A 300 3.74 -6.52 28.09
N ASP A 301 4.61 -6.60 29.10
CA ASP A 301 4.39 -5.94 30.41
C ASP A 301 4.10 -4.43 30.28
N LEU A 302 4.81 -3.74 29.39
CA LEU A 302 4.59 -2.31 29.15
C LEU A 302 3.20 -2.07 28.55
N THR A 303 2.83 -2.84 27.52
CA THR A 303 1.51 -2.76 26.87
C THR A 303 0.40 -3.03 27.89
N LEU A 304 0.50 -4.11 28.67
CA LEU A 304 -0.47 -4.43 29.71
C LEU A 304 -0.57 -3.36 30.80
N GLU A 305 0.55 -2.78 31.23
CA GLU A 305 0.56 -1.68 32.20
C GLU A 305 -0.20 -0.45 31.67
N VAL A 306 0.09 -0.05 30.43
CA VAL A 306 -0.60 1.06 29.77
C VAL A 306 -2.10 0.76 29.67
N TYR A 307 -2.49 -0.42 29.18
CA TYR A 307 -3.90 -0.80 29.05
C TYR A 307 -4.62 -0.73 30.40
N ARG A 308 -4.05 -1.34 31.47
CA ARG A 308 -4.63 -1.30 32.82
C ARG A 308 -4.84 0.12 33.33
N ARG A 309 -3.88 1.03 33.10
CA ARG A 309 -3.99 2.44 33.50
C ARG A 309 -5.12 3.14 32.76
N HIS A 310 -5.25 2.89 31.45
CA HIS A 310 -6.21 3.56 30.59
C HIS A 310 -7.63 2.96 30.62
N LEU A 311 -7.86 1.84 31.32
CA LEU A 311 -9.20 1.35 31.64
C LEU A 311 -10.06 2.35 32.44
N GLN A 312 -9.45 3.36 33.06
CA GLN A 312 -10.16 4.44 33.77
C GLN A 312 -10.05 5.79 33.05
N SER A 313 -9.61 5.80 31.79
CA SER A 313 -9.59 7.02 30.98
C SER A 313 -10.99 7.63 30.92
N PRO A 314 -11.14 8.97 31.05
CA PRO A 314 -12.44 9.60 30.88
C PRO A 314 -12.99 9.45 29.46
N SER A 315 -12.12 9.25 28.46
CA SER A 315 -12.54 9.06 27.07
C SER A 315 -12.95 7.60 26.80
N ALA A 316 -14.20 7.41 26.38
CA ALA A 316 -14.70 6.13 25.90
C ALA A 316 -13.92 5.65 24.67
N ARG A 317 -13.41 6.58 23.83
CA ARG A 317 -12.58 6.23 22.65
C ARG A 317 -11.33 5.45 23.07
N VAL A 318 -10.62 5.91 24.10
CA VAL A 318 -9.41 5.25 24.61
C VAL A 318 -9.75 3.88 25.19
N ARG A 319 -10.82 3.77 25.98
CA ARG A 319 -11.24 2.49 26.58
C ARG A 319 -11.69 1.49 25.51
N LYS A 320 -12.45 1.96 24.50
CA LYS A 320 -12.86 1.20 23.33
C LYS A 320 -11.66 0.65 22.56
N GLU A 321 -10.65 1.47 22.32
CA GLU A 321 -9.44 1.07 21.61
C GLU A 321 -8.71 -0.09 22.32
N ILE A 322 -8.68 -0.11 23.66
CA ILE A 322 -8.14 -1.24 24.42
C ILE A 322 -8.90 -2.53 24.07
N GLY A 323 -10.24 -2.47 24.05
CA GLY A 323 -11.10 -3.60 23.68
C GLY A 323 -10.86 -4.11 22.27
N GLN A 324 -10.59 -3.21 21.31
CA GLN A 324 -10.28 -3.56 19.92
C GLN A 324 -8.94 -4.26 19.74
N ASN A 325 -8.01 -4.06 20.68
CA ASN A 325 -6.66 -4.58 20.57
C ASN A 325 -6.37 -5.78 21.50
N LEU A 326 -7.36 -6.32 22.21
CA LEU A 326 -7.17 -7.47 23.11
C LEU A 326 -6.69 -8.73 22.36
N GLN A 327 -7.17 -8.94 21.13
CA GLN A 327 -6.79 -10.07 20.27
C GLN A 327 -5.31 -10.09 19.87
N TRP A 328 -4.61 -8.95 20.00
CA TRP A 328 -3.22 -8.78 19.61
C TRP A 328 -2.25 -8.92 20.80
N LEU A 329 -2.76 -9.37 21.95
CA LEU A 329 -1.97 -9.66 23.15
C LEU A 329 -1.55 -11.13 23.17
N ASP A 330 -0.51 -11.42 23.94
CA ASP A 330 0.09 -12.76 24.00
C ASP A 330 -0.86 -13.77 24.67
N GLU A 331 -0.94 -14.99 24.15
CA GLU A 331 -1.72 -16.08 24.76
C GLU A 331 -1.23 -16.43 26.16
N ASP A 332 0.08 -16.29 26.41
CA ASP A 332 0.68 -16.49 27.74
C ASP A 332 0.16 -15.47 28.78
N GLU A 333 -0.44 -14.36 28.31
CA GLU A 333 -1.06 -13.33 29.13
C GLU A 333 -2.57 -13.52 29.32
N ALA A 334 -3.12 -14.72 29.03
CA ALA A 334 -4.56 -15.01 29.07
C ALA A 334 -5.30 -14.50 30.32
N ALA A 335 -4.69 -14.63 31.52
CA ALA A 335 -5.29 -14.13 32.75
C ALA A 335 -5.39 -12.59 32.79
N ALA A 336 -4.38 -11.89 32.24
CA ALA A 336 -4.40 -10.44 32.12
C ALA A 336 -5.44 -10.00 31.07
N VAL A 337 -5.48 -10.66 29.91
CA VAL A 337 -6.49 -10.41 28.86
C VAL A 337 -7.91 -10.58 29.41
N ALA A 338 -8.17 -11.66 30.15
CA ALA A 338 -9.45 -11.89 30.80
C ALA A 338 -9.83 -10.77 31.79
N GLY A 339 -8.88 -10.30 32.60
CA GLY A 339 -9.11 -9.20 33.53
C GLY A 339 -9.39 -7.86 32.83
N LEU A 340 -8.70 -7.58 31.72
CA LEU A 340 -8.96 -6.40 30.89
C LEU A 340 -10.37 -6.47 30.27
N ALA A 341 -10.70 -7.61 29.65
CA ALA A 341 -12.00 -7.85 29.04
C ALA A 341 -13.13 -7.70 30.07
N GLU A 342 -13.00 -8.32 31.24
CA GLU A 342 -14.02 -8.21 32.29
C GLU A 342 -14.26 -6.76 32.72
N ARG A 343 -13.21 -5.94 32.81
CA ARG A 343 -13.37 -4.51 33.16
C ARG A 343 -14.06 -3.72 32.05
N LEU A 344 -13.70 -3.96 30.78
CA LEU A 344 -14.30 -3.28 29.63
C LEU A 344 -15.75 -3.68 29.39
N LEU A 345 -16.13 -4.92 29.71
CA LEU A 345 -17.52 -5.39 29.63
C LEU A 345 -18.38 -4.92 30.80
N ALA A 346 -17.76 -4.37 31.84
CA ALA A 346 -18.45 -3.70 32.94
C ALA A 346 -18.48 -2.17 32.75
N ASP A 347 -18.08 -1.67 31.58
CA ASP A 347 -18.07 -0.23 31.29
C ASP A 347 -19.48 0.34 31.19
N ASP A 348 -19.66 1.58 31.67
CA ASP A 348 -20.94 2.28 31.57
C ASP A 348 -21.29 2.63 30.11
N ASP A 349 -20.26 2.84 29.28
CA ASP A 349 -20.42 3.16 27.87
C ASP A 349 -20.70 1.90 27.04
N GLN A 350 -21.85 1.89 26.37
CA GLN A 350 -22.29 0.78 25.52
C GLN A 350 -21.29 0.48 24.40
N GLU A 351 -20.69 1.48 23.77
CA GLU A 351 -19.78 1.29 22.64
C GLU A 351 -18.46 0.63 23.08
N VAL A 352 -18.01 0.89 24.30
CA VAL A 352 -16.86 0.19 24.89
C VAL A 352 -17.19 -1.30 25.10
N ARG A 353 -18.35 -1.59 25.69
CA ARG A 353 -18.80 -2.99 25.89
C ARG A 353 -18.99 -3.70 24.57
N ARG A 354 -19.68 -3.07 23.62
CA ARG A 354 -19.96 -3.60 22.28
C ARG A 354 -18.70 -3.89 21.52
N SER A 355 -17.77 -2.93 21.46
CA SER A 355 -16.50 -3.12 20.77
C SER A 355 -15.69 -4.27 21.37
N THR A 356 -15.72 -4.44 22.69
CA THR A 356 -15.08 -5.59 23.35
C THR A 356 -15.77 -6.90 23.00
N ALA A 357 -17.11 -6.91 23.00
CA ALA A 357 -17.91 -8.08 22.65
C ALA A 357 -17.72 -8.53 21.20
N TRP A 358 -17.70 -7.59 20.25
CA TRP A 358 -17.45 -7.85 18.85
C TRP A 358 -16.08 -8.53 18.62
N ASN A 359 -15.06 -8.15 19.39
CA ASN A 359 -13.72 -8.71 19.26
C ASN A 359 -13.59 -10.15 19.77
N PHE A 360 -14.59 -10.72 20.45
CA PHE A 360 -14.54 -12.11 20.89
C PHE A 360 -14.41 -13.11 19.74
N VAL A 361 -14.88 -12.78 18.55
CA VAL A 361 -14.70 -13.63 17.36
C VAL A 361 -13.22 -13.86 17.02
N ASN A 362 -12.33 -12.96 17.44
CA ASN A 362 -10.89 -13.08 17.20
C ASN A 362 -10.10 -13.52 18.44
N LEU A 363 -10.77 -13.90 19.53
CA LEU A 363 -10.15 -14.31 20.79
C LEU A 363 -10.16 -15.84 20.98
N GLY A 364 -10.09 -16.59 19.88
CA GLY A 364 -10.12 -18.06 19.89
C GLY A 364 -8.94 -18.71 20.63
N GLU A 365 -7.81 -18.02 20.73
CA GLU A 365 -6.63 -18.43 21.51
C GLU A 365 -6.87 -18.31 23.03
N PHE A 366 -7.99 -17.71 23.46
CA PHE A 366 -8.35 -17.52 24.86
C PHE A 366 -9.64 -18.28 25.24
N PRO A 367 -9.67 -19.63 25.16
CA PRO A 367 -10.88 -20.42 25.43
C PRO A 367 -11.41 -20.26 26.87
N GLY A 368 -10.54 -19.84 27.80
CA GLY A 368 -10.92 -19.48 29.16
C GLY A 368 -11.91 -18.31 29.27
N LEU A 369 -12.12 -17.54 28.19
CA LEU A 369 -13.10 -16.45 28.14
C LEU A 369 -14.54 -16.94 27.92
N ALA A 370 -14.77 -18.19 27.53
CA ALA A 370 -16.11 -18.70 27.23
C ALA A 370 -17.17 -18.42 28.32
N PRO A 371 -16.88 -18.58 29.64
CA PRO A 371 -17.84 -18.23 30.69
C PRO A 371 -18.16 -16.73 30.74
N LEU A 372 -17.16 -15.87 30.50
CA LEU A 372 -17.33 -14.42 30.46
C LEU A 372 -18.17 -13.99 29.27
N ILE A 373 -17.85 -14.50 28.07
CA ILE A 373 -18.56 -14.21 26.83
C ILE A 373 -20.03 -14.65 26.96
N ARG A 374 -20.26 -15.86 27.49
CA ARG A 374 -21.62 -16.36 27.77
C ARG A 374 -22.39 -15.45 28.73
N ARG A 375 -21.75 -14.99 29.80
CA ARG A 375 -22.38 -14.08 30.78
C ARG A 375 -22.83 -12.78 30.12
N VAL A 376 -22.02 -12.23 29.21
CA VAL A 376 -22.36 -11.01 28.44
C VAL A 376 -23.51 -11.29 27.48
N ALA A 377 -23.42 -12.35 26.69
CA ALA A 377 -24.51 -12.76 25.78
C ALA A 377 -25.82 -12.94 26.55
N ASP A 378 -25.79 -13.49 27.76
CA ASP A 378 -26.95 -13.75 28.60
C ASP A 378 -27.54 -12.47 29.25
N ASN A 379 -26.70 -11.52 29.68
CA ASN A 379 -27.12 -10.52 30.67
C ASN A 379 -26.80 -9.05 30.33
N ASP A 380 -26.07 -8.74 29.25
CA ASP A 380 -25.82 -7.33 28.92
C ASP A 380 -27.15 -6.59 28.71
N PRO A 381 -27.33 -5.38 29.28
CA PRO A 381 -28.56 -4.61 29.08
C PRO A 381 -28.83 -4.31 27.60
N ASP A 382 -27.78 -4.18 26.79
CA ASP A 382 -27.91 -3.82 25.38
C ASP A 382 -28.01 -5.05 24.45
N PRO A 383 -29.04 -5.14 23.59
CA PRO A 383 -29.21 -6.28 22.68
C PRO A 383 -28.09 -6.43 21.64
N GLU A 384 -27.45 -5.34 21.20
CA GLU A 384 -26.35 -5.44 20.23
C GLU A 384 -25.10 -6.03 20.91
N VAL A 385 -24.80 -5.61 22.14
CA VAL A 385 -23.71 -6.21 22.93
C VAL A 385 -23.97 -7.70 23.18
N ARG A 386 -25.22 -8.09 23.49
CA ARG A 386 -25.58 -9.50 23.65
C ARG A 386 -25.40 -10.29 22.35
N ALA A 387 -25.79 -9.71 21.22
CA ALA A 387 -25.68 -10.35 19.90
C ALA A 387 -24.20 -10.50 19.48
N ASP A 388 -23.38 -9.46 19.63
CA ASP A 388 -21.95 -9.50 19.34
C ASP A 388 -21.24 -10.55 20.22
N ALA A 389 -21.58 -10.61 21.51
CA ALA A 389 -21.06 -11.65 22.40
C ALA A 389 -21.52 -13.05 22.00
N LEU A 390 -22.80 -13.22 21.60
CA LEU A 390 -23.33 -14.50 21.14
C LEU A 390 -22.64 -14.97 19.85
N PHE A 391 -22.37 -14.06 18.93
CA PHE A 391 -21.59 -14.34 17.72
C PHE A 391 -20.17 -14.79 18.08
N GLY A 392 -19.46 -14.03 18.91
CA GLY A 392 -18.08 -14.32 19.30
C GLY A 392 -17.88 -15.64 20.07
N MET A 393 -18.94 -16.24 20.62
CA MET A 393 -18.87 -17.59 21.21
C MET A 393 -18.40 -18.65 20.21
N CYS A 394 -18.59 -18.44 18.88
CA CYS A 394 -18.13 -19.37 17.85
C CYS A 394 -16.62 -19.62 17.87
N SER A 395 -15.84 -18.71 18.42
CA SER A 395 -14.38 -18.80 18.40
C SER A 395 -13.80 -19.52 19.61
N VAL A 396 -14.59 -19.65 20.69
CA VAL A 396 -14.12 -20.21 21.97
C VAL A 396 -14.91 -21.41 22.47
N VAL A 397 -16.04 -21.74 21.82
CA VAL A 397 -16.89 -22.88 22.17
C VAL A 397 -17.06 -23.82 20.97
N PRO A 398 -16.93 -25.15 21.15
CA PRO A 398 -17.19 -26.10 20.08
C PRO A 398 -18.62 -26.03 19.53
N LEU A 399 -18.77 -26.23 18.22
CA LEU A 399 -20.07 -26.13 17.52
C LEU A 399 -21.18 -26.97 18.15
N GLY A 400 -20.85 -28.21 18.54
CA GLY A 400 -21.81 -29.15 19.12
C GLY A 400 -22.46 -28.62 20.40
N GLU A 401 -21.76 -27.78 21.15
CA GLU A 401 -22.29 -27.09 22.33
C GLU A 401 -22.99 -25.78 21.98
N LEU A 402 -22.57 -25.12 20.90
CA LEU A 402 -23.16 -23.85 20.44
C LEU A 402 -24.52 -23.99 19.80
N ILE A 403 -24.75 -25.01 18.96
CA ILE A 403 -26.03 -25.14 18.26
C ILE A 403 -27.22 -25.24 19.24
N PRO A 404 -27.18 -26.04 20.32
CA PRO A 404 -28.23 -26.03 21.34
C PRO A 404 -28.43 -24.64 21.96
N LEU A 405 -27.35 -23.91 22.23
CA LEU A 405 -27.41 -22.55 22.75
C LEU A 405 -28.06 -21.59 21.72
N TYR A 406 -27.67 -21.64 20.46
CA TYR A 406 -28.26 -20.83 19.38
C TYR A 406 -29.75 -21.09 19.22
N ARG A 407 -30.18 -22.35 19.21
CA ARG A 407 -31.61 -22.69 19.17
C ARG A 407 -32.37 -22.15 20.38
N GLN A 408 -31.79 -22.29 21.58
CA GLN A 408 -32.37 -21.74 22.81
C GLN A 408 -32.50 -20.21 22.75
N ARG A 409 -31.46 -19.53 22.25
CA ARG A 409 -31.39 -18.07 22.10
C ARG A 409 -32.45 -17.58 21.13
N LEU A 410 -32.53 -18.16 19.94
CA LEU A 410 -33.56 -17.84 18.94
C LEU A 410 -34.99 -18.06 19.46
N ALA A 411 -35.21 -19.11 20.26
CA ALA A 411 -36.52 -19.38 20.84
C ALA A 411 -36.94 -18.34 21.90
N ASN A 412 -35.97 -17.83 22.67
CA ASN A 412 -36.20 -16.84 23.72
C ASN A 412 -36.25 -15.40 23.19
N ASP A 413 -35.45 -15.11 22.15
CA ASP A 413 -35.31 -13.80 21.53
C ASP A 413 -35.20 -13.97 20.00
N PRO A 414 -36.34 -14.00 19.28
CA PRO A 414 -36.36 -14.14 17.82
C PRO A 414 -36.08 -12.80 17.09
N SER A 415 -35.34 -11.88 17.72
CA SER A 415 -34.94 -10.62 17.10
C SER A 415 -33.99 -10.83 15.92
N SER A 416 -33.95 -9.84 15.02
CA SER A 416 -33.03 -9.85 13.87
C SER A 416 -31.57 -9.89 14.34
N GLN A 417 -31.22 -9.16 15.40
CA GLN A 417 -29.87 -9.15 15.98
C GLN A 417 -29.44 -10.54 16.44
N THR A 418 -30.30 -11.24 17.20
CA THR A 418 -30.01 -12.61 17.66
C THR A 418 -29.90 -13.57 16.48
N ALA A 419 -30.78 -13.42 15.47
CA ALA A 419 -30.74 -14.25 14.26
C ALA A 419 -29.46 -14.05 13.44
N TRP A 420 -29.00 -12.82 13.27
CA TRP A 420 -27.74 -12.51 12.59
C TRP A 420 -26.54 -13.04 13.36
N ALA A 421 -26.52 -12.93 14.70
CA ALA A 421 -25.43 -13.44 15.52
C ALA A 421 -25.26 -14.97 15.39
N VAL A 422 -26.36 -15.73 15.49
CA VAL A 422 -26.30 -17.20 15.36
C VAL A 422 -26.01 -17.66 13.94
N LEU A 423 -26.51 -16.93 12.93
CA LEU A 423 -26.21 -17.19 11.52
C LEU A 423 -24.73 -16.95 11.23
N GLY A 424 -24.17 -15.84 11.70
CA GLY A 424 -22.74 -15.53 11.62
C GLY A 424 -21.89 -16.62 12.29
N GLY A 425 -22.27 -17.02 13.50
CA GLY A 425 -21.54 -18.05 14.24
C GLY A 425 -21.58 -19.43 13.56
N ALA A 426 -22.69 -19.78 12.92
CA ALA A 426 -22.81 -21.01 12.13
C ALA A 426 -22.03 -20.93 10.81
N ARG A 427 -22.03 -19.78 10.13
CA ARG A 427 -21.23 -19.52 8.92
C ARG A 427 -19.74 -19.66 9.18
N HIS A 428 -19.26 -19.21 10.33
CA HIS A 428 -17.85 -19.33 10.71
C HIS A 428 -17.35 -20.78 10.76
N GLN A 429 -18.26 -21.75 10.89
CA GLN A 429 -17.94 -23.18 10.95
C GLN A 429 -18.72 -23.98 9.89
N SER A 430 -18.99 -23.38 8.72
CA SER A 430 -19.88 -23.93 7.68
C SER A 430 -19.39 -25.23 7.02
N GLU A 431 -18.14 -25.60 7.22
CA GLU A 431 -17.58 -26.87 6.77
C GLU A 431 -18.08 -28.06 7.60
N GLU A 432 -18.51 -27.83 8.83
CA GLU A 432 -19.00 -28.86 9.74
C GLU A 432 -20.43 -29.32 9.37
N PRO A 433 -20.73 -30.63 9.33
CA PRO A 433 -22.06 -31.15 8.99
C PRO A 433 -23.18 -30.57 9.87
N GLU A 434 -22.92 -30.38 11.15
CA GLU A 434 -23.86 -29.82 12.11
C GLU A 434 -24.16 -28.34 11.83
N ALA A 435 -23.17 -27.56 11.38
CA ALA A 435 -23.36 -26.16 11.00
C ALA A 435 -24.22 -26.08 9.74
N ARG A 436 -23.92 -26.90 8.72
CA ARG A 436 -24.74 -26.98 7.50
C ARG A 436 -26.18 -27.36 7.80
N ALA A 437 -26.39 -28.33 8.70
CA ALA A 437 -27.73 -28.72 9.13
C ALA A 437 -28.46 -27.56 9.83
N PHE A 438 -27.78 -26.82 10.70
CA PHE A 438 -28.36 -25.65 11.36
C PHE A 438 -28.63 -24.49 10.38
N LEU A 439 -27.72 -24.20 9.44
CA LEU A 439 -27.95 -23.23 8.37
C LEU A 439 -29.16 -23.63 7.50
N GLN A 440 -29.33 -24.92 7.21
CA GLN A 440 -30.51 -25.43 6.52
C GLN A 440 -31.81 -25.17 7.29
N GLU A 441 -31.79 -25.22 8.63
CA GLU A 441 -32.93 -24.78 9.46
C GLU A 441 -33.22 -23.28 9.27
N LEU A 442 -32.17 -22.45 9.26
CA LEU A 442 -32.29 -21.00 9.09
C LEU A 442 -32.81 -20.56 7.72
N THR A 443 -32.67 -21.38 6.66
CA THR A 443 -33.29 -21.09 5.34
C THR A 443 -34.82 -20.97 5.36
N ARG A 444 -35.45 -21.45 6.45
CA ARG A 444 -36.89 -21.39 6.70
C ARG A 444 -37.26 -20.39 7.80
N TRP A 445 -36.30 -19.56 8.22
CA TRP A 445 -36.55 -18.55 9.25
C TRP A 445 -37.55 -17.49 8.76
N PRO A 446 -38.41 -16.93 9.62
CA PRO A 446 -39.46 -15.99 9.19
C PRO A 446 -38.96 -14.66 8.61
N MET A 447 -37.68 -14.33 8.78
CA MET A 447 -37.08 -13.12 8.22
C MET A 447 -36.37 -13.46 6.91
N ASP A 448 -36.83 -12.87 5.81
CA ASP A 448 -36.38 -13.21 4.45
C ASP A 448 -34.89 -12.96 4.23
N ASP A 449 -34.34 -11.91 4.85
CA ASP A 449 -32.91 -11.57 4.80
C ASP A 449 -32.04 -12.65 5.48
N ILE A 450 -32.43 -13.12 6.67
CA ILE A 450 -31.78 -14.24 7.37
C ILE A 450 -31.89 -15.53 6.55
N ALA A 451 -33.09 -15.82 6.03
CA ALA A 451 -33.33 -17.02 5.24
C ALA A 451 -32.51 -17.03 3.94
N GLN A 452 -32.38 -15.88 3.27
CA GLN A 452 -31.56 -15.73 2.08
C GLN A 452 -30.07 -15.85 2.42
N ALA A 453 -29.60 -15.16 3.44
CA ALA A 453 -28.23 -15.25 3.92
C ALA A 453 -27.85 -16.71 4.29
N ALA A 454 -28.77 -17.48 4.86
CA ALA A 454 -28.53 -18.88 5.16
C ALA A 454 -28.37 -19.74 3.89
N ARG A 455 -29.10 -19.42 2.79
CA ARG A 455 -28.94 -20.09 1.49
C ARG A 455 -27.59 -19.75 0.86
N ASP A 456 -27.23 -18.46 0.85
CA ASP A 456 -25.96 -17.99 0.29
C ASP A 456 -24.75 -18.64 0.99
N ALA A 457 -24.89 -19.01 2.27
CA ALA A 457 -23.84 -19.69 3.04
C ALA A 457 -23.75 -21.21 2.81
N LEU A 458 -24.74 -21.81 2.15
CA LEU A 458 -24.79 -23.24 1.85
C LEU A 458 -24.31 -23.56 0.43
N GLU A 459 -24.34 -22.56 -0.46
CA GLU A 459 -23.71 -22.53 -1.78
C GLU A 459 -22.18 -22.48 -1.63
#